data_AF-A0A833SKU4-F1
#
_entry.id   AF-A0A833SKU4-F1
#
_cell.length_a   1.000
_cell.length_b   1.000
_cell.length_c   1.000
_cell.angle_alpha   90.00
_cell.angle_beta   90.00
_cell.angle_gamma   90.00
#
_symmetry.space_group_name_H-M   'P 1'
#
loop_
_entity.id
_entity.type
_entity.pdbx_description
1 polymer ?
#
loop_
_entity_poly.entity_id
_entity_poly.type
_entity_poly.pdbx_seq_one_letter_code
_entity_poly.pdbx_strand_id
1 'polypeptide(L)'
;MKQLSVKPKNYDAMSAYRASKLANLLFAYELHRRLEKCGISPTQVLSVACHPGVTESNLLPNLASTYNSVIIKAIIGFVHWLPWAQSNAQGALNILCCATDPNVVGGEFIGPHGLSEFYGWPRTVASSKQSISLDKARQLWEESERLTGIKFSVKD
;
A
#
# COMPACT_ATOMS: atom_id res chain seq x y z
N MET A 1 -2.20 -8.57 16.46
CA MET A 1 -2.12 -9.25 15.14
C MET A 1 -2.86 -10.57 14.99
N LYS A 2 -3.59 -11.07 16.00
CA LYS A 2 -4.50 -12.24 15.90
C LYS A 2 -5.62 -12.13 14.84
N GLN A 3 -5.65 -11.06 14.04
CA GLN A 3 -6.71 -10.71 13.09
C GLN A 3 -6.34 -10.99 11.62
N LEU A 4 -5.15 -11.53 11.33
CA LEU A 4 -4.73 -11.84 9.95
C LEU A 4 -5.03 -13.29 9.52
N SER A 5 -5.30 -14.21 10.45
CA SER A 5 -5.77 -15.56 10.13
C SER A 5 -7.30 -15.61 10.19
N VAL A 6 -7.96 -15.27 9.09
CA VAL A 6 -9.42 -15.36 8.98
C VAL A 6 -9.81 -16.75 8.48
N LYS A 7 -10.73 -17.43 9.17
CA LYS A 7 -11.28 -18.72 8.70
C LYS A 7 -11.96 -18.52 7.33
N PRO A 8 -11.87 -19.47 6.37
CA PRO A 8 -12.42 -19.28 5.02
C PRO A 8 -13.88 -18.80 4.99
N LYS A 9 -14.71 -19.33 5.89
CA LYS A 9 -16.14 -18.96 6.02
C LYS A 9 -16.42 -17.52 6.50
N ASN A 10 -15.43 -16.84 7.06
CA ASN A 10 -15.51 -15.47 7.55
C ASN A 10 -14.61 -14.52 6.75
N TYR A 11 -14.04 -14.99 5.64
CA TYR A 11 -13.12 -14.19 4.82
C TYR A 11 -13.89 -13.13 4.06
N ASP A 12 -13.51 -11.87 4.25
CA ASP A 12 -13.96 -10.76 3.43
C ASP A 12 -12.78 -10.24 2.60
N ALA A 13 -12.89 -10.38 1.29
CA ALA A 13 -11.81 -10.08 0.35
C ALA A 13 -11.39 -8.60 0.40
N MET A 14 -12.34 -7.68 0.51
CA MET A 14 -12.04 -6.25 0.61
C MET A 14 -11.35 -5.90 1.94
N SER A 15 -11.79 -6.46 3.06
CA SER A 15 -11.14 -6.26 4.36
C SER A 15 -9.73 -6.82 4.38
N ALA A 16 -9.51 -8.00 3.82
CA ALA A 16 -8.19 -8.59 3.67
C ALA A 16 -7.28 -7.74 2.77
N TYR A 17 -7.81 -7.26 1.64
CA TYR A 17 -7.10 -6.35 0.75
C TYR A 17 -6.69 -5.06 1.47
N ARG A 18 -7.63 -4.40 2.17
CA ARG A 18 -7.33 -3.19 2.96
C ARG A 18 -6.27 -3.45 4.04
N ALA A 19 -6.36 -4.57 4.75
CA ALA A 19 -5.36 -4.95 5.73
C ALA A 19 -3.97 -5.16 5.10
N SER A 20 -3.89 -5.78 3.91
CA SER A 20 -2.63 -5.93 3.18
C SER A 20 -2.02 -4.59 2.75
N LYS A 21 -2.84 -3.64 2.30
CA LYS A 21 -2.36 -2.31 1.91
C LYS A 21 -1.93 -1.46 3.10
N LEU A 22 -2.63 -1.58 4.23
CA LEU A 22 -2.17 -1.01 5.50
C LEU A 22 -0.83 -1.62 5.92
N ALA A 23 -0.65 -2.94 5.76
CA ALA A 23 0.61 -3.60 6.07
C ALA A 23 1.77 -3.08 5.20
N ASN A 24 1.55 -2.82 3.91
CA ASN A 24 2.57 -2.23 3.04
C ASN A 24 3.06 -0.87 3.57
N LEU A 25 2.16 0.01 4.00
CA LEU A 25 2.54 1.33 4.54
C LEU A 25 3.29 1.21 5.86
N LEU A 26 2.79 0.37 6.78
CA LEU A 26 3.45 0.09 8.05
C LEU A 26 4.86 -0.46 7.83
N PHE A 27 5.02 -1.38 6.87
CA PHE A 27 6.31 -1.96 6.49
C PHE A 27 7.25 -0.91 5.91
N ALA A 28 6.81 -0.11 4.93
CA ALA A 28 7.65 0.91 4.30
C ALA A 28 8.18 1.91 5.33
N TYR A 29 7.34 2.39 6.24
CA TYR A 29 7.76 3.33 7.27
C TYR A 29 8.68 2.68 8.32
N GLU A 30 8.44 1.42 8.70
CA GLU A 30 9.31 0.71 9.65
C GLU A 30 10.68 0.38 9.05
N LEU A 31 10.71 0.00 7.77
CA LEU A 31 11.97 -0.19 7.06
C LEU A 31 12.76 1.12 7.01
N HIS A 32 12.13 2.25 6.70
CA HIS A 32 12.79 3.56 6.73
C HIS A 32 13.43 3.86 8.11
N ARG A 33 12.67 3.73 9.20
CA ARG A 33 13.21 3.94 10.57
C ARG A 33 14.36 3.01 10.91
N ARG A 34 14.30 1.75 10.46
CA ARG A 34 15.35 0.76 10.71
C ARG A 34 16.62 1.04 9.93
N LEU A 35 16.49 1.48 8.67
CA LEU A 35 17.61 1.93 7.85
C LEU A 35 18.32 3.13 8.51
N GLU A 36 17.55 4.13 8.97
CA GLU A 36 18.10 5.29 9.70
C GLU A 36 18.81 4.86 10.98
N LYS A 37 18.21 3.97 11.77
CA LYS A 37 18.81 3.45 13.00
C LYS A 37 20.12 2.68 12.75
N CYS A 38 20.25 2.04 11.59
CA CYS A 38 21.47 1.38 11.15
C CYS A 38 22.48 2.34 10.50
N GLY A 39 22.18 3.63 10.41
CA GLY A 39 23.06 4.63 9.79
C GLY A 39 23.18 4.51 8.27
N ILE A 40 22.22 3.84 7.61
CA ILE A 40 22.23 3.74 6.15
C ILE A 40 21.89 5.09 5.53
N SER A 41 22.75 5.56 4.63
CA SER A 41 22.55 6.85 3.96
C SER A 41 21.33 6.81 3.03
N PRO A 42 20.53 7.89 2.97
CA PRO A 42 19.49 8.08 1.94
C PRO A 42 20.00 7.94 0.50
N THR A 43 21.30 8.14 0.26
CA THR A 43 21.92 7.97 -1.06
C THR A 43 22.20 6.50 -1.41
N GLN A 44 22.13 5.58 -0.43
CA GLN A 44 22.34 4.14 -0.63
C GLN A 44 21.01 3.41 -0.77
N VAL A 45 20.12 3.59 0.20
CA VAL A 45 18.82 2.89 0.24
C VAL A 45 17.75 3.82 0.80
N LEU A 46 16.64 3.91 0.09
CA LEU A 46 15.42 4.58 0.53
C LEU A 46 14.29 3.56 0.67
N SER A 47 13.43 3.77 1.66
CA SER A 47 12.14 3.09 1.77
C SER A 47 11.04 4.12 1.70
N VAL A 48 10.20 4.01 0.68
CA VAL A 48 9.16 4.98 0.34
C VAL A 48 7.92 4.20 -0.08
N ALA A 49 6.74 4.70 0.27
CA ALA A 49 5.48 4.12 -0.18
C ALA A 49 4.93 4.89 -1.37
N CYS A 50 4.28 4.21 -2.30
CA CYS A 50 3.58 4.86 -3.40
C CYS A 50 2.29 4.12 -3.76
N HIS A 51 1.32 4.84 -4.33
CA HIS A 51 0.12 4.24 -4.89
C HIS A 51 -0.26 4.89 -6.23
N PRO A 52 -0.81 4.10 -7.17
CA PRO A 52 -1.10 4.57 -8.52
C PRO A 52 -2.49 5.22 -8.62
N GLY A 53 -3.10 5.68 -7.53
CA GLY A 53 -4.52 6.05 -7.51
C GLY A 53 -5.46 4.89 -7.88
N VAL A 54 -6.61 5.23 -8.46
CA VAL A 54 -7.56 4.28 -9.05
C VAL A 54 -7.18 4.07 -10.51
N THR A 55 -6.73 2.85 -10.85
CA THR A 55 -6.35 2.50 -12.22
C THR A 55 -7.35 1.54 -12.86
N GLU A 56 -7.43 1.58 -14.19
CA GLU A 56 -8.11 0.58 -15.01
C GLU A 56 -7.39 -0.77 -14.90
N SER A 57 -7.67 -1.47 -13.80
CA SER A 57 -7.08 -2.76 -13.47
C SER A 57 -8.17 -3.79 -13.22
N ASN A 58 -7.80 -5.07 -13.35
CA ASN A 58 -8.69 -6.20 -13.07
C ASN A 58 -9.01 -6.37 -11.56
N LEU A 59 -8.60 -5.44 -10.70
CA LEU A 59 -8.80 -5.53 -9.25
C LEU A 59 -10.29 -5.56 -8.87
N LEU A 60 -11.09 -4.60 -9.37
CA LEU A 60 -12.51 -4.52 -9.05
C LEU A 60 -13.30 -5.71 -9.66
N PRO A 61 -13.10 -6.09 -10.93
CA PRO A 61 -13.68 -7.32 -11.49
C PRO A 61 -13.34 -8.58 -10.69
N ASN A 62 -12.06 -8.76 -10.32
CA ASN A 62 -11.64 -9.91 -9.53
C ASN A 62 -12.29 -9.90 -8.14
N LEU A 63 -12.36 -8.74 -7.49
CA LEU A 63 -13.03 -8.61 -6.21
C LEU A 63 -14.53 -8.94 -6.29
N ALA A 64 -15.23 -8.46 -7.32
CA ALA A 64 -16.64 -8.77 -7.54
C ALA A 64 -16.89 -10.29 -7.65
N SER A 65 -15.96 -11.02 -8.28
CA SER A 65 -16.06 -12.48 -8.43
C SER A 65 -16.00 -13.25 -7.10
N THR A 66 -15.42 -12.66 -6.05
CA THR A 66 -15.32 -13.29 -4.72
C THR A 66 -16.60 -13.23 -3.90
N TYR A 67 -17.56 -12.37 -4.27
CA TYR A 67 -18.83 -12.22 -3.56
C TYR A 67 -19.94 -13.02 -4.28
N ASN A 68 -20.83 -13.69 -3.54
CA ASN A 68 -22.01 -14.35 -4.11
C ASN A 68 -23.22 -13.42 -4.29
N SER A 69 -23.17 -12.20 -3.75
CA SER A 69 -24.28 -11.24 -3.82
C SER A 69 -24.31 -10.47 -5.15
N VAL A 70 -25.42 -10.59 -5.88
CA VAL A 70 -25.67 -9.85 -7.13
C VAL A 70 -25.63 -8.33 -6.91
N ILE A 71 -26.15 -7.86 -5.77
CA ILE A 71 -26.15 -6.43 -5.43
C ILE A 71 -24.72 -5.92 -5.24
N ILE A 72 -23.87 -6.68 -4.53
CA ILE A 72 -22.46 -6.30 -4.32
C ILE A 72 -21.72 -6.28 -5.66
N LYS A 73 -21.95 -7.27 -6.53
CA LYS A 73 -21.38 -7.30 -7.88
C LYS A 73 -21.80 -6.09 -8.71
N ALA A 74 -23.08 -5.72 -8.67
CA ALA A 74 -23.60 -4.56 -9.40
C ALA A 74 -22.99 -3.24 -8.91
N ILE A 75 -22.84 -3.07 -7.59
CA ILE A 75 -22.18 -1.89 -7.02
C ILE A 75 -20.72 -1.83 -7.44
N ILE A 76 -19.97 -2.93 -7.34
CA ILE A 76 -18.56 -2.97 -7.76
C ILE A 76 -18.43 -2.71 -9.26
N GLY A 77 -19.32 -3.27 -10.08
CA GLY A 77 -19.35 -3.05 -11.53
C GLY A 77 -19.66 -1.59 -11.90
N PHE A 78 -20.64 -0.97 -11.25
CA PHE A 78 -20.96 0.45 -11.42
C PHE A 78 -19.76 1.34 -11.04
N VAL A 79 -19.16 1.05 -9.89
CA VAL A 79 -17.96 1.74 -9.41
C VAL A 79 -16.80 1.55 -10.38
N HIS A 80 -16.60 0.38 -10.97
CA HIS A 80 -15.58 0.14 -12.00
C HIS A 80 -15.83 0.93 -13.30
N TRP A 81 -17.09 1.13 -13.67
CA TRP A 81 -17.49 1.85 -14.90
C TRP A 81 -17.40 3.39 -14.80
N LEU A 82 -17.35 3.95 -13.58
CA LEU A 82 -17.20 5.41 -13.42
C LEU A 82 -15.89 5.91 -14.07
N PRO A 83 -15.82 7.16 -14.58
CA PRO A 83 -14.65 7.71 -15.28
C PRO A 83 -13.59 8.33 -14.34
N TRP A 84 -13.47 7.81 -13.12
CA TRP A 84 -12.45 8.14 -12.12
C TRP A 84 -11.13 7.35 -12.28
N ALA A 85 -11.11 6.31 -13.10
CA ALA A 85 -9.94 5.45 -13.27
C ALA A 85 -8.96 6.11 -14.24
N GLN A 86 -7.72 6.31 -13.80
CA GLN A 86 -6.66 6.76 -14.70
C GLN A 86 -6.06 5.57 -15.46
N SER A 87 -5.50 5.84 -16.64
CA SER A 87 -4.81 4.82 -17.43
C SER A 87 -3.67 4.20 -16.62
N ASN A 88 -3.30 2.95 -16.93
CA ASN A 88 -2.17 2.29 -16.28
C ASN A 88 -0.86 3.08 -16.46
N ALA A 89 -0.69 3.73 -17.62
CA ALA A 89 0.46 4.61 -17.85
C ALA A 89 0.47 5.82 -16.91
N GLN A 90 -0.67 6.49 -16.72
CA GLN A 90 -0.77 7.61 -15.78
C GLN A 90 -0.55 7.17 -14.33
N GLY A 91 -1.15 6.04 -13.93
CA GLY A 91 -0.94 5.47 -12.60
C GLY A 91 0.53 5.14 -12.32
N ALA A 92 1.24 4.59 -13.32
CA ALA A 92 2.65 4.24 -13.24
C ALA A 92 3.57 5.44 -12.97
N LEU A 93 3.17 6.66 -13.35
CA LEU A 93 3.97 7.87 -13.08
C LEU A 93 4.19 8.11 -11.58
N ASN A 94 3.23 7.75 -10.72
CA ASN A 94 3.39 7.87 -9.27
C ASN A 94 4.49 6.93 -8.75
N ILE A 95 4.55 5.72 -9.32
CA ILE A 95 5.57 4.72 -8.98
C ILE A 95 6.93 5.13 -9.53
N LEU A 96 6.97 5.64 -10.77
CA LEU A 96 8.19 6.13 -11.42
C LEU A 96 8.77 7.31 -10.65
N CYS A 97 7.94 8.28 -10.25
CA CYS A 97 8.36 9.39 -9.40
C CYS A 97 9.00 8.88 -8.11
N CYS A 98 8.31 7.99 -7.39
CA CYS A 98 8.83 7.38 -6.15
C CYS A 98 10.18 6.66 -6.34
N ALA A 99 10.44 6.09 -7.51
CA ALA A 99 11.64 5.32 -7.79
C ALA A 99 12.80 6.14 -8.37
N THR A 100 12.53 7.33 -8.94
CA THR A 100 13.52 8.03 -9.79
C THR A 100 13.68 9.51 -9.52
N ASP A 101 12.72 10.17 -8.84
CA ASP A 101 12.85 11.59 -8.53
C ASP A 101 13.89 11.77 -7.41
N PRO A 102 15.00 12.50 -7.66
CA PRO A 102 16.06 12.70 -6.68
C PRO A 102 15.62 13.52 -5.45
N ASN A 103 14.45 14.14 -5.49
CA ASN A 103 13.88 14.91 -4.38
C ASN A 103 13.05 14.05 -3.43
N VAL A 104 12.82 12.77 -3.74
CA VAL A 104 12.05 11.87 -2.88
C VAL A 104 12.82 11.55 -1.61
N VAL A 105 12.14 11.67 -0.47
CA VAL A 105 12.71 11.43 0.85
C VAL A 105 12.20 10.11 1.42
N GLY A 106 13.05 9.42 2.17
CA GLY A 106 12.66 8.21 2.90
C GLY A 106 11.47 8.46 3.82
N GLY A 107 10.57 7.48 3.92
CA GLY A 107 9.38 7.57 4.75
C GLY A 107 8.21 8.35 4.12
N GLU A 108 8.39 8.93 2.93
CA GLU A 108 7.28 9.57 2.22
C GLU A 108 6.24 8.57 1.70
N PHE A 109 5.05 9.11 1.42
CA PHE A 109 3.98 8.41 0.72
C PHE A 109 3.55 9.23 -0.50
N ILE A 110 3.79 8.68 -1.68
CA ILE A 110 3.55 9.37 -2.96
C ILE A 110 2.27 8.84 -3.61
N GLY A 111 1.41 9.76 -3.98
CA GLY A 111 0.11 9.49 -4.57
C GLY A 111 -0.31 10.61 -5.51
N PRO A 112 -1.38 10.39 -6.30
CA PRO A 112 -1.89 11.43 -7.15
C PRO A 112 -2.58 12.53 -6.33
N HIS A 113 -2.39 13.78 -6.72
CA HIS A 113 -2.92 14.95 -5.98
C HIS A 113 -4.41 15.25 -6.20
N GLY A 114 -5.10 14.55 -7.11
CA GLY A 114 -6.49 14.86 -7.46
C GLY A 114 -7.49 14.43 -6.39
N LEU A 115 -8.77 14.52 -6.72
CA LEU A 115 -9.87 14.31 -5.77
C LEU A 115 -9.75 12.97 -5.05
N SER A 116 -9.65 13.01 -3.71
CA SER A 116 -9.48 11.84 -2.85
C SER A 116 -8.36 10.89 -3.28
N GLU A 117 -7.33 11.44 -3.95
CA GLU A 117 -6.17 10.70 -4.47
C GLU A 117 -6.57 9.61 -5.49
N PHE A 118 -7.65 9.81 -6.23
CA PHE A 118 -8.09 8.88 -7.28
C PHE A 118 -7.25 8.99 -8.56
N TYR A 119 -6.89 10.20 -8.97
CA TYR A 119 -6.20 10.45 -10.24
C TYR A 119 -5.34 11.71 -10.16
N GLY A 120 -4.36 11.85 -11.05
CA GLY A 120 -3.54 13.06 -11.17
C GLY A 120 -2.04 12.79 -11.20
N TRP A 121 -1.27 13.86 -11.03
CA TRP A 121 0.20 13.84 -11.01
C TRP A 121 0.74 13.50 -9.62
N PRO A 122 1.95 12.88 -9.55
CA PRO A 122 2.57 12.48 -8.29
C PRO A 122 2.78 13.65 -7.35
N ARG A 123 2.49 13.42 -6.07
CA ARG A 123 2.75 14.34 -4.96
C ARG A 123 2.94 13.55 -3.68
N THR A 124 3.67 14.11 -2.72
CA THR A 124 3.59 13.64 -1.33
C THR A 124 2.16 13.84 -0.80
N VAL A 125 1.57 12.77 -0.29
CA VAL A 125 0.20 12.73 0.26
C VAL A 125 0.21 12.19 1.70
N ALA A 126 -0.86 12.44 2.44
CA ALA A 126 -0.99 11.97 3.81
C ALA A 126 -1.55 10.55 3.84
N SER A 127 -0.97 9.67 4.66
CA SER A 127 -1.54 8.34 4.91
C SER A 127 -2.46 8.31 6.14
N SER A 128 -3.14 7.19 6.35
CA SER A 128 -4.05 7.02 7.49
C SER A 128 -3.36 7.13 8.86
N LYS A 129 -4.10 7.51 9.91
CA LYS A 129 -3.59 7.45 11.31
C LYS A 129 -3.11 6.06 11.71
N GLN A 130 -3.69 5.02 11.12
CA GLN A 130 -3.30 3.64 11.42
C GLN A 130 -1.95 3.27 10.84
N SER A 131 -1.61 3.79 9.65
CA SER A 131 -0.34 3.49 8.97
C SER A 131 0.86 4.15 9.64
N ILE A 132 0.66 5.27 10.33
CA ILE A 132 1.75 5.97 11.06
C ILE A 132 1.90 5.49 12.52
N SER A 133 1.16 4.45 12.94
CA SER A 133 1.26 3.90 14.29
C SER A 133 2.54 3.10 14.48
N LEU A 134 3.45 3.60 15.33
CA LEU A 134 4.72 2.93 15.64
C LEU A 134 4.51 1.53 16.23
N ASP A 135 3.55 1.36 17.13
CA ASP A 135 3.29 0.06 17.75
C ASP A 135 2.74 -0.96 16.76
N LYS A 136 1.83 -0.55 15.86
CA LYS A 136 1.35 -1.45 14.81
C LYS A 136 2.46 -1.82 13.84
N ALA A 137 3.34 -0.89 13.51
CA ALA A 137 4.45 -1.11 12.59
C ALA A 137 5.48 -2.09 13.19
N ARG A 138 5.83 -1.90 14.47
CA ARG A 138 6.69 -2.83 15.22
C ARG A 138 6.09 -4.23 15.28
N GLN A 139 4.82 -4.34 15.68
CA GLN A 139 4.13 -5.63 15.71
C GLN A 139 4.12 -6.29 14.32
N LEU A 140 3.92 -5.51 13.25
CA LEU A 140 3.87 -6.05 11.89
C LEU A 140 5.22 -6.62 11.51
N TRP A 141 6.28 -5.90 11.83
CA TRP A 141 7.63 -6.33 11.55
C TRP A 141 7.95 -7.64 12.25
N GLU A 142 7.74 -7.70 13.57
CA GLU A 142 8.02 -8.89 14.39
C GLU A 142 7.24 -10.12 13.89
N GLU A 143 5.96 -9.93 13.56
CA GLU A 143 5.12 -10.99 13.03
C GLU A 143 5.54 -11.41 11.61
N SER A 144 5.95 -10.45 10.76
CA SER A 144 6.45 -10.73 9.42
C SER A 144 7.74 -11.54 9.48
N GLU A 145 8.68 -11.19 10.35
CA GLU A 145 9.90 -11.97 10.57
C GLU A 145 9.58 -13.37 11.11
N ARG A 146 8.62 -13.48 12.04
CA ARG A 146 8.20 -14.77 12.59
C ARG A 146 7.57 -15.68 11.53
N LEU A 147 6.72 -15.12 10.67
CA LEU A 147 5.99 -15.87 9.63
C LEU A 147 6.90 -16.24 8.46
N THR A 148 7.83 -15.37 8.08
CA THR A 148 8.74 -15.60 6.94
C THR A 148 10.03 -16.33 7.33
N GLY A 149 10.40 -16.31 8.62
CA GLY A 149 11.69 -16.80 9.10
C GLY A 149 12.88 -15.90 8.72
N ILE A 150 12.62 -14.74 8.09
CA ILE A 150 13.65 -13.79 7.65
C ILE A 150 13.82 -12.74 8.73
N LYS A 151 15.07 -12.45 9.11
CA LYS A 151 15.42 -11.38 10.06
C LYS A 151 16.02 -10.20 9.33
N PHE A 152 15.59 -9.00 9.70
CA PHE A 152 16.21 -7.78 9.20
C PHE A 152 17.63 -7.68 9.72
N SER A 153 18.58 -7.55 8.80
CA SER A 153 19.98 -7.29 9.08
C SER A 153 20.55 -6.44 7.94
N VAL A 154 21.45 -5.56 8.29
CA VAL A 154 22.30 -4.84 7.34
C VAL A 154 23.67 -5.50 7.45
N LYS A 155 24.24 -5.93 6.33
CA LYS A 155 25.63 -6.40 6.29
C LYS A 155 26.54 -5.20 6.12
N ASP A 156 27.67 -5.24 6.81
CA ASP A 156 28.77 -4.27 6.65
C ASP A 156 29.34 -4.30 5.21
#